data_AF-A0A8K0GAE2-F1
#
_entry.id   AF-A0A8K0GAE2-F1
#
_cell.length_a   1.000
_cell.length_b   1.000
_cell.length_c   1.000
_cell.angle_alpha   90.00
_cell.angle_beta   90.00
_cell.angle_gamma   90.00
#
_symmetry.space_group_name_H-M   'P 1'
#
loop_
_entity.id
_entity.type
_entity.pdbx_description
1 polymer ?
#
loop_
_entity_poly.entity_id
_entity_poly.type
_entity_poly.pdbx_seq_one_letter_code
_entity_poly.pdbx_strand_id
1 'polypeptide(L)'
;MLTHFLSYFLAGKSLEELKQTVTVGNCKKTPCRLRKRRTVQVEFKFTPDREVKSLKNNVNAIIVGLPFPFIGVDGTDACSQLYETDGTTKASCPLKAGTEYVYKNQFDVLQIYPVVS
;
A
#
# COMPACT_ATOMS: atom_id res chain seq x y z
N MET A 1 16.61 10.34 -10.22
CA MET A 1 15.56 11.09 -9.50
C MET A 1 14.36 10.17 -9.20
N LEU A 2 14.62 8.98 -8.62
CA LEU A 2 13.61 7.91 -8.46
C LEU A 2 13.59 7.34 -7.03
N THR A 3 14.21 8.04 -6.08
CA THR A 3 14.38 7.64 -4.68
C THR A 3 13.52 8.44 -3.71
N HIS A 4 12.72 9.40 -4.19
CA HIS A 4 12.03 10.39 -3.34
C HIS A 4 10.54 10.14 -3.10
N PHE A 5 9.89 9.24 -3.85
CA PHE A 5 8.42 9.09 -3.79
C PHE A 5 7.91 7.88 -3.00
N LEU A 6 8.79 6.94 -2.64
CA LEU A 6 8.52 5.89 -1.64
C LEU A 6 8.75 6.38 -0.20
N SER A 7 9.22 7.61 -0.03
CA SER A 7 9.79 8.12 1.23
C SER A 7 8.76 8.64 2.24
N TYR A 8 7.53 8.97 1.82
CA TYR A 8 6.60 9.66 2.72
C TYR A 8 5.69 8.77 3.56
N PHE A 9 5.65 7.46 3.30
CA PHE A 9 4.81 6.51 4.06
C PHE A 9 5.59 5.43 4.81
N LEU A 10 6.87 5.30 4.51
CA LEU A 10 7.77 4.31 5.11
C LEU A 10 9.02 5.07 5.52
N ALA A 11 8.90 5.84 6.60
CA ALA A 11 10.02 6.55 7.20
C ALA A 11 11.22 5.60 7.37
N GLY A 12 12.21 5.72 6.49
CA GLY A 12 13.54 5.12 6.62
C GLY A 12 13.71 3.64 6.28
N LYS A 13 12.67 2.89 5.84
CA LYS A 13 12.83 1.44 5.58
C LYS A 13 13.40 1.14 4.19
N SER A 14 14.36 0.22 4.11
CA SER A 14 14.98 -0.21 2.85
C SER A 14 14.01 -1.06 2.01
N LEU A 15 14.19 -1.09 0.68
CA LEU A 15 13.34 -1.89 -0.22
C LEU A 15 13.28 -3.38 0.18
N GLU A 16 14.36 -3.92 0.77
CA GLU A 16 14.40 -5.30 1.27
C GLU A 16 13.56 -5.51 2.53
N GLU A 17 13.49 -4.52 3.42
CA GLU A 17 12.61 -4.56 4.60
C GLU A 17 11.14 -4.50 4.21
N LEU A 18 10.82 -3.74 3.15
CA LEU A 18 9.46 -3.63 2.61
C LEU A 18 9.00 -4.95 1.97
N LYS A 19 9.89 -5.70 1.32
CA LYS A 19 9.57 -7.02 0.77
C LYS A 19 9.19 -8.04 1.84
N GLN A 20 9.69 -7.87 3.06
CA GLN A 20 9.36 -8.77 4.17
C GLN A 20 8.07 -8.36 4.90
N THR A 21 7.70 -7.09 4.87
CA THR A 21 6.54 -6.58 5.61
C THR A 21 5.29 -6.39 4.76
N VAL A 22 5.41 -6.39 3.42
CA VAL A 22 4.28 -6.24 2.50
C VAL A 22 3.84 -7.60 1.96
N THR A 23 2.60 -7.96 2.24
CA THR A 23 1.92 -9.11 1.66
C THR A 23 1.03 -8.66 0.53
N VAL A 24 1.19 -9.28 -0.65
CA VAL A 24 0.31 -9.09 -1.81
C VAL A 24 -0.39 -10.42 -2.09
N GLY A 25 -1.71 -10.41 -2.08
CA GLY A 25 -2.55 -11.59 -2.31
C GLY A 25 -2.20 -12.27 -3.63
N ASN A 26 -2.09 -13.61 -3.59
CA ASN A 26 -1.72 -14.46 -4.73
C ASN A 26 -0.32 -14.17 -5.34
N CYS A 27 0.58 -13.49 -4.62
CA CYS A 27 1.97 -13.29 -5.04
C CYS A 27 2.91 -14.31 -4.39
N LYS A 28 3.30 -15.36 -5.14
CA LYS A 28 4.25 -16.40 -4.67
C LYS A 28 5.72 -16.08 -4.96
N LYS A 29 5.97 -15.22 -5.95
CA LYS A 29 7.30 -14.83 -6.41
C LYS A 29 7.26 -13.40 -6.92
N THR A 30 8.29 -12.63 -6.60
CA THR A 30 8.48 -11.28 -7.12
C THR A 30 9.19 -11.31 -8.49
N PRO A 31 8.83 -10.42 -9.44
CA PRO A 31 7.75 -9.43 -9.36
C PRO A 31 6.35 -10.07 -9.38
N CYS A 32 5.41 -9.48 -8.63
CA CYS A 32 4.05 -10.00 -8.52
C CYS A 32 3.30 -9.87 -9.84
N ARG A 33 2.78 -10.98 -10.35
CA ARG A 33 1.93 -11.00 -11.55
C ARG A 33 0.47 -10.72 -11.18
N LEU A 34 0.05 -9.47 -11.33
CA LEU A 34 -1.34 -9.06 -11.10
C LEU A 34 -2.18 -9.38 -12.35
N ARG A 35 -3.16 -10.28 -12.21
CA ARG A 35 -4.03 -10.70 -13.32
C ARG A 35 -5.22 -9.77 -13.46
N LYS A 36 -5.56 -9.37 -14.69
CA LYS A 36 -6.77 -8.61 -15.00
C LYS A 36 -8.04 -9.29 -14.48
N ARG A 37 -9.05 -8.50 -14.16
CA ARG A 37 -10.36 -8.92 -13.63
C ARG A 37 -10.25 -9.74 -12.34
N ARG A 38 -9.28 -9.38 -11.49
CA ARG A 38 -9.09 -9.99 -10.17
C ARG A 38 -8.94 -8.90 -9.13
N THR A 39 -9.47 -9.19 -7.95
CA THR A 39 -9.23 -8.41 -6.75
C THR A 39 -7.94 -8.89 -6.10
N VAL A 40 -7.07 -7.94 -5.76
CA VAL A 40 -5.80 -8.16 -5.08
C VAL A 40 -5.90 -7.57 -3.70
N GLN A 41 -5.50 -8.34 -2.69
CA GLN A 41 -5.41 -7.87 -1.31
C GLN A 41 -3.97 -7.43 -1.03
N VAL A 42 -3.81 -6.36 -0.26
CA VAL A 42 -2.50 -5.89 0.22
C VAL A 42 -2.59 -5.68 1.71
N GLU A 43 -1.57 -6.18 2.41
CA GLU A 43 -1.43 -6.02 3.85
C GLU A 43 0.01 -5.64 4.18
N PHE A 44 0.21 -4.66 5.05
CA PHE A 44 1.54 -4.37 5.59
C PHE A 44 1.47 -3.71 6.96
N LYS A 45 2.57 -3.84 7.70
CA LYS A 45 2.75 -3.20 9.02
C LYS A 45 3.58 -1.94 8.91
N PHE A 46 3.19 -0.90 9.63
CA PHE A 46 3.95 0.34 9.72
C PHE A 46 3.81 0.98 11.11
N THR A 47 4.78 1.79 11.47
CA THR A 47 4.83 2.54 12.72
C THR A 47 5.08 4.00 12.36
N PRO A 48 4.13 4.93 12.55
CA PRO A 48 4.37 6.32 12.27
C PRO A 48 5.31 6.91 13.32
N ASP A 49 6.19 7.81 12.89
CA ASP A 49 7.16 8.52 13.73
C ASP A 49 6.57 9.73 14.47
N ARG A 50 5.36 10.13 14.08
CA ARG A 50 4.59 11.25 14.63
C ARG A 50 3.10 10.94 14.67
N GLU A 51 2.34 11.80 15.32
CA GLU A 51 0.88 11.74 15.23
C GLU A 51 0.42 11.97 13.78
N VAL A 52 -0.47 11.10 13.28
CA VAL A 52 -1.01 11.19 11.91
C VAL A 52 -2.52 11.39 11.98
N LYS A 53 -2.98 12.62 11.73
CA LYS A 53 -4.40 13.00 11.83
C LYS A 53 -5.26 12.53 10.66
N SER A 54 -4.65 12.38 9.49
CA SER A 54 -5.31 11.87 8.29
C SER A 54 -4.31 11.11 7.44
N LEU A 55 -4.81 10.15 6.68
CA LEU A 55 -4.00 9.23 5.91
C LEU A 55 -4.66 9.05 4.54
N LYS A 56 -3.90 9.26 3.46
CA LYS A 56 -4.40 9.05 2.09
C LYS A 56 -3.52 8.06 1.36
N ASN A 57 -4.17 7.20 0.59
CA ASN A 57 -3.51 6.29 -0.33
C ASN A 57 -2.82 7.10 -1.45
N ASN A 58 -1.59 6.73 -1.79
CA ASN A 58 -0.89 7.18 -3.00
C ASN A 58 -0.38 5.94 -3.74
N VAL A 59 -1.06 5.58 -4.81
CA VAL A 59 -0.85 4.31 -5.52
C VAL A 59 -0.87 4.54 -7.02
N ASN A 60 0.30 4.45 -7.63
CA ASN A 60 0.49 4.57 -9.07
C ASN A 60 1.16 3.30 -9.64
N ALA A 61 0.76 2.94 -10.85
CA ALA A 61 1.51 2.04 -11.72
C ALA A 61 2.39 2.87 -12.64
N ILE A 62 3.67 2.53 -12.77
CA ILE A 62 4.55 3.16 -13.76
C ILE A 62 4.60 2.25 -14.98
N ILE A 63 4.02 2.71 -16.09
CA ILE A 63 3.95 1.95 -17.34
C ILE A 63 4.63 2.78 -18.43
N VAL A 64 5.74 2.27 -18.96
CA VAL A 64 6.59 2.97 -19.96
C VAL A 64 6.97 4.39 -19.48
N GLY A 65 7.28 4.51 -18.18
CA GLY A 65 7.68 5.78 -17.56
C GLY A 65 6.53 6.75 -17.22
N LEU A 66 5.28 6.42 -17.58
CA LEU A 66 4.10 7.25 -17.24
C LEU A 66 3.39 6.70 -16.00
N PRO A 67 3.00 7.54 -15.02
CA PRO A 67 2.22 7.12 -13.86
C PRO A 67 0.74 6.99 -14.22
N PHE A 68 0.14 5.86 -13.88
CA PHE A 68 -1.29 5.60 -13.97
C PHE A 68 -1.85 5.34 -12.57
N PRO A 69 -2.83 6.13 -12.10
CA PRO A 69 -3.41 5.91 -10.79
C PRO A 69 -4.22 4.62 -10.76
N PHE A 70 -4.20 3.91 -9.63
CA PHE A 70 -5.16 2.83 -9.39
C PHE A 70 -6.52 3.42 -9.03
N ILE A 71 -7.47 3.31 -9.97
CA ILE A 71 -8.82 3.86 -9.82
C ILE A 71 -9.50 3.27 -8.58
N GLY A 72 -10.10 4.13 -7.76
CA GLY A 72 -10.77 3.75 -6.51
C GLY A 72 -9.83 3.49 -5.33
N VAL A 73 -8.52 3.60 -5.53
CA VAL A 73 -7.51 3.43 -4.49
C VAL A 73 -6.71 4.71 -4.31
N ASP A 74 -6.11 5.21 -5.38
CA ASP A 74 -5.28 6.40 -5.34
C ASP A 74 -6.06 7.63 -4.86
N GLY A 75 -5.45 8.40 -3.94
CA GLY A 75 -6.04 9.60 -3.35
C GLY A 75 -7.17 9.36 -2.34
N THR A 76 -7.59 8.12 -2.09
CA THR A 76 -8.67 7.79 -1.15
C THR A 76 -8.20 7.80 0.31
N ASP A 77 -9.14 7.98 1.24
CA ASP A 77 -8.86 7.91 2.68
C ASP A 77 -8.43 6.50 3.10
N ALA A 78 -7.29 6.43 3.78
CA ALA A 78 -6.69 5.19 4.25
C ALA A 78 -6.97 4.92 5.73
N CYS A 79 -7.51 5.89 6.48
CA CYS A 79 -7.80 5.70 7.91
C CYS A 79 -8.81 4.57 8.15
N SER A 80 -9.77 4.38 7.25
CA SER A 80 -10.75 3.28 7.29
C SER A 80 -10.17 1.87 7.09
N GLN A 81 -8.93 1.77 6.61
CA GLN A 81 -8.23 0.55 6.21
C GLN A 81 -7.22 0.08 7.26
N LEU A 82 -7.26 0.65 8.47
CA LEU A 82 -6.30 0.40 9.53
C LEU A 82 -6.84 -0.56 10.59
N TYR A 83 -5.92 -1.31 11.15
CA TYR A 83 -6.13 -2.28 12.21
C TYR A 83 -4.98 -2.20 13.22
N GLU A 84 -5.23 -2.65 14.43
CA GLU A 84 -4.18 -2.89 15.43
C GLU A 84 -3.31 -4.09 15.01
N THR A 85 -2.25 -4.38 15.78
CA THR A 85 -1.27 -5.44 15.47
C THR A 85 -1.85 -6.85 15.48
N ASP A 86 -3.03 -7.05 16.07
CA ASP A 86 -3.80 -8.29 16.00
C ASP A 86 -4.37 -8.57 14.60
N GLY A 87 -4.42 -7.55 13.73
CA GLY A 87 -4.95 -7.63 12.39
C GLY A 87 -6.47 -7.76 12.28
N THR A 88 -7.20 -7.61 13.40
CA THR A 88 -8.66 -7.78 13.48
C THR A 88 -9.37 -6.59 14.14
N THR A 89 -8.75 -5.98 15.15
CA THR A 89 -9.30 -4.80 15.83
C THR A 89 -9.13 -3.59 14.92
N LYS A 90 -10.23 -2.93 14.57
CA LYS A 90 -10.22 -1.74 13.71
C LYS A 90 -9.52 -0.59 14.42
N ALA A 91 -8.56 0.03 13.73
CA ALA A 91 -7.96 1.29 14.09
C ALA A 91 -8.45 2.38 13.13
N SER A 92 -8.29 3.64 13.52
CA SER A 92 -8.54 4.78 12.66
C SER A 92 -7.67 5.95 13.11
N CYS A 93 -7.56 6.96 12.26
CA CYS A 93 -6.88 8.21 12.60
C CYS A 93 -7.63 8.97 13.72
N PRO A 94 -6.92 9.71 14.59
CA PRO A 94 -5.48 9.97 14.56
C PRO A 94 -4.64 8.77 15.03
N LEU A 95 -3.54 8.50 14.31
CA LEU A 95 -2.57 7.46 14.67
C LEU A 95 -1.51 8.02 15.61
N LYS A 96 -1.06 7.21 16.58
CA LYS A 96 -0.07 7.61 17.57
C LYS A 96 1.34 7.31 17.08
N ALA A 97 2.26 8.25 17.33
CA ALA A 97 3.68 8.05 17.11
C ALA A 97 4.19 6.81 17.86
N GLY A 98 5.07 6.04 17.23
CA GLY A 98 5.70 4.85 17.82
C GLY A 98 4.78 3.63 17.99
N THR A 99 3.49 3.73 17.63
CA THR A 99 2.54 2.60 17.70
C THR A 99 2.49 1.87 16.35
N GLU A 100 2.68 0.55 16.34
CA GLU A 100 2.56 -0.23 15.10
C GLU A 100 1.08 -0.46 14.73
N TYR A 101 0.77 -0.32 13.45
CA TYR A 101 -0.55 -0.56 12.86
C TYR A 101 -0.43 -1.50 11.66
N VAL A 102 -1.53 -2.18 11.36
CA VAL A 102 -1.67 -3.00 10.16
C VAL A 102 -2.58 -2.29 9.17
N TYR A 103 -2.09 -2.01 7.98
CA TYR A 103 -2.89 -1.55 6.86
C TYR A 103 -3.38 -2.75 6.07
N LYS A 104 -4.69 -2.82 5.76
CA LYS A 104 -5.28 -3.84 4.88
C LYS A 104 -6.20 -3.17 3.88
N ASN A 105 -5.95 -3.43 2.60
CA ASN A 105 -6.82 -2.95 1.53
C ASN A 105 -6.94 -3.98 0.42
N GLN A 106 -7.93 -3.80 -0.45
CA GLN A 106 -8.09 -4.58 -1.66
C GLN A 106 -8.42 -3.68 -2.84
N PHE A 107 -7.98 -4.08 -4.03
CA PHE A 107 -8.25 -3.33 -5.25
C PHE A 107 -8.41 -4.25 -6.45
N ASP A 108 -9.16 -3.78 -7.44
CA ASP A 108 -9.38 -4.52 -8.67
C ASP A 108 -8.34 -4.17 -9.73
N VAL A 109 -7.80 -5.21 -10.36
CA VAL A 109 -6.95 -5.07 -11.55
C VAL A 109 -7.88 -4.96 -12.76
N LEU A 110 -8.23 -3.72 -13.11
CA LEU A 110 -9.20 -3.45 -14.16
C LEU A 110 -8.71 -3.89 -15.54
N GLN A 111 -9.66 -4.24 -16.42
CA GLN A 111 -9.36 -4.67 -17.77
C GLN A 111 -8.68 -3.58 -18.62
N ILE A 112 -9.01 -2.31 -18.33
CA ILE A 112 -8.46 -1.13 -19.00
C ILE A 112 -6.97 -0.92 -18.73
N TYR A 113 -6.40 -1.52 -17.68
CA TYR A 113 -4.97 -1.38 -17.40
C TYR A 113 -4.14 -2.09 -18.48
N PRO A 114 -3.02 -1.52 -18.94
CA PRO A 114 -2.15 -2.16 -19.92
C PRO A 114 -1.61 -3.51 -19.42
N VAL A 115 -1.36 -4.44 -20.34
CA VAL A 115 -0.56 -5.64 -20.04
C VAL A 115 0.90 -5.27 -20.25
N VAL A 116 1.72 -5.49 -19.22
CA VAL A 116 3.17 -5.34 -19.27
C VAL A 116 3.81 -6.72 -19.03
N SER A 117 4.87 -7.03 -19.77
CA SER A 117 5.58 -8.32 -19.78
C SER A 117 6.90 -8.24 -19.03
#